data_AF-A0A843FIA7-F1
#
_entry.id   AF-A0A843FIA7-F1
#
_cell.length_a   1.000
_cell.length_b   1.000
_cell.length_c   1.000
_cell.angle_alpha   90.00
_cell.angle_beta   90.00
_cell.angle_gamma   90.00
#
_symmetry.space_group_name_H-M   'P 1'
#
loop_
_entity.id
_entity.type
_entity.pdbx_description
1 polymer ?
#
loop_
_entity_poly.entity_id
_entity_poly.type
_entity_poly.pdbx_seq_one_letter_code
_entity_poly.pdbx_strand_id
1 'polypeptide(L)'
;MSRALIMGDVPSFMERDRTFFDGCEPLAVMLEDAGISPDAVCDLIINPCSDLGGLDTYSSKGNVQSFFASKDYAHQIIHGPVDADQMDYLLRDAHYTGVIHGAVDKDRILSQMAVHNGKMVLHKGGITSAEGLMVARTLMYSSIYYHKTVKIVEAMLRRAIEISDLDLSNLYLMTDADLTYMLLEGGGRSADLMRSVLNRRLYKKAKTIYTVDASESFRTSLVRYVQKEKRSELESEIAHHARIDPAEVIVDIPSESSLLSKVRVGKTDVSILDGDKVRSLTRYSSVAKALQSRDPIDWCLMVSAPEYAKDAVKAATEKVLAFDDTDRS
;
A
#
# COMPACT_ATOMS: atom_id res chain seq x y z
N MET A 1 10.56 10.59 8.52
CA MET A 1 11.32 11.03 7.33
C MET A 1 10.83 12.37 6.81
N SER A 2 9.56 12.52 6.40
CA SER A 2 9.07 13.78 5.80
C SER A 2 9.29 15.03 6.66
N ARG A 3 9.09 14.95 7.99
CA ARG A 3 9.37 16.08 8.91
C ARG A 3 10.84 16.47 8.86
N ALA A 4 11.71 15.48 9.01
CA ALA A 4 13.15 15.68 8.99
C ALA A 4 13.62 16.31 7.67
N LEU A 5 13.02 15.93 6.54
CA LEU A 5 13.28 16.55 5.23
C LEU A 5 12.86 18.03 5.19
N ILE A 6 11.65 18.35 5.67
CA ILE A 6 11.13 19.72 5.69
C ILE A 6 11.96 20.59 6.64
N MET A 7 12.28 20.06 7.83
CA MET A 7 13.04 20.78 8.86
C MET A 7 14.53 20.88 8.53
N GLY A 8 15.03 20.13 7.55
CA GLY A 8 16.46 20.08 7.20
C GLY A 8 17.31 19.22 8.14
N ASP A 9 16.70 18.36 8.95
CA ASP A 9 17.39 17.43 9.84
C ASP A 9 18.08 16.28 9.07
N VAL A 10 17.66 16.05 7.83
CA VAL A 10 18.29 15.09 6.90
C VAL A 10 18.62 15.76 5.57
N PRO A 11 19.64 15.27 4.83
CA PRO A 11 19.98 15.81 3.52
C PRO A 11 18.81 15.75 2.54
N SER A 12 18.69 16.75 1.67
CA SER A 12 17.69 16.82 0.60
C SER A 12 18.25 16.47 -0.79
N PHE A 13 19.57 16.26 -0.89
CA PHE A 13 20.26 15.86 -2.11
C PHE A 13 21.45 14.94 -1.78
N MET A 14 21.95 14.22 -2.78
CA MET A 14 23.10 13.33 -2.66
C MET A 14 24.41 14.13 -2.63
N GLU A 15 25.44 13.63 -1.93
CA GLU A 15 26.74 14.32 -1.84
C GLU A 15 27.37 14.60 -3.22
N ARG A 16 27.13 13.71 -4.21
CA ARG A 16 27.60 13.90 -5.59
C ARG A 16 27.04 15.16 -6.26
N ASP A 17 25.86 15.61 -5.84
CA ASP A 17 25.15 16.75 -6.41
C ASP A 17 25.40 18.05 -5.63
N ARG A 18 26.23 17.98 -4.58
CA ARG A 18 26.53 19.11 -3.70
C ARG A 18 26.95 20.36 -4.46
N THR A 19 27.78 20.24 -5.49
CA THR A 19 28.23 21.43 -6.26
C THR A 19 27.10 22.25 -6.89
N PHE A 20 25.92 21.68 -7.10
CA PHE A 20 24.75 22.37 -7.64
C PHE A 20 23.82 22.93 -6.55
N PHE A 21 23.77 22.27 -5.40
CA PHE A 21 22.83 22.57 -4.32
C PHE A 21 23.51 23.12 -3.06
N ASP A 22 24.83 23.34 -3.09
CA ASP A 22 25.59 23.97 -2.01
C ASP A 22 25.06 25.40 -1.81
N GLY A 23 24.63 25.70 -0.59
CA GLY A 23 23.99 26.96 -0.26
C GLY A 23 22.47 27.01 -0.50
N CYS A 24 21.84 25.93 -0.97
CA CYS A 24 20.38 25.82 -0.87
C CYS A 24 19.99 25.73 0.61
N GLU A 25 19.17 26.67 1.05
CA GLU A 25 18.65 26.69 2.40
C GLU A 25 17.70 25.52 2.65
N PRO A 26 17.60 25.03 3.89
CA PRO A 26 16.57 24.07 4.27
C PRO A 26 15.17 24.57 3.90
N LEU A 27 14.27 23.64 3.54
CA LEU A 27 12.88 23.96 3.23
C LEU A 27 12.21 24.79 4.34
N ALA A 28 12.50 24.50 5.61
CA ALA A 28 12.01 25.27 6.74
C ALA A 28 12.37 26.76 6.67
N VAL A 29 13.62 27.09 6.31
CA VAL A 29 14.06 28.49 6.17
C VAL A 29 13.33 29.15 5.00
N MET A 30 13.25 28.47 3.85
CA MET A 30 12.53 28.98 2.68
C MET A 30 11.04 29.23 2.97
N LEU A 31 10.42 28.37 3.79
CA LEU A 31 9.04 28.53 4.24
C LEU A 31 8.90 29.73 5.19
N GLU A 32 9.78 29.86 6.17
CA GLU A 32 9.78 31.00 7.11
C GLU A 32 9.97 32.34 6.39
N ASP A 33 10.87 32.41 5.42
CA ASP A 33 11.11 33.59 4.58
C ASP A 33 9.88 33.96 3.73
N ALA A 34 9.09 32.95 3.33
CA ALA A 34 7.81 33.14 2.67
C ALA A 34 6.66 33.47 3.66
N GLY A 35 6.93 33.54 4.97
CA GLY A 35 5.93 33.78 6.01
C GLY A 35 5.05 32.57 6.33
N ILE A 36 5.50 31.36 5.98
CA ILE A 36 4.78 30.10 6.17
C ILE A 36 5.46 29.31 7.29
N SER A 37 4.70 28.84 8.27
CA SER A 37 5.25 28.02 9.36
C SER A 37 5.63 26.61 8.84
N PRO A 38 6.89 26.17 8.99
CA PRO A 38 7.31 24.82 8.64
C PRO A 38 6.60 23.75 9.47
N ASP A 39 6.35 24.04 10.76
CA ASP A 39 5.58 23.19 11.65
C ASP A 39 4.16 22.99 11.14
N ALA A 40 3.48 24.07 10.72
CA ALA A 40 2.14 23.97 10.16
C ALA A 40 2.10 23.13 8.87
N VAL A 41 3.12 23.23 8.02
CA VAL A 41 3.25 22.38 6.82
C VAL A 41 3.49 20.92 7.19
N CYS A 42 4.36 20.66 8.18
CA CYS A 42 4.61 19.31 8.66
C CYS A 42 3.34 18.67 9.25
N ASP A 43 2.59 19.43 10.06
CA ASP A 43 1.33 18.98 10.66
C ASP A 43 0.29 18.68 9.56
N LEU A 44 0.26 19.48 8.50
CA LEU A 44 -0.62 19.23 7.36
C LEU A 44 -0.28 17.93 6.61
N ILE A 45 1.01 17.61 6.44
CA ILE A 45 1.48 16.47 5.63
C ILE A 45 1.53 15.15 6.43
N ILE A 46 1.93 15.20 7.70
CA ILE A 46 2.35 14.01 8.47
C ILE A 46 1.24 13.60 9.44
N ASN A 47 0.59 14.57 10.07
CA ASN A 47 -0.71 14.54 10.76
C ASN A 47 -0.79 15.78 11.66
N PRO A 48 -1.95 16.44 11.80
CA PRO A 48 -2.18 17.33 12.92
C PRO A 48 -2.17 16.50 14.21
N CYS A 49 -1.47 17.00 15.24
CA CYS A 49 -1.44 16.46 16.60
C CYS A 49 -2.74 15.72 16.99
N SER A 50 -2.72 14.41 16.81
CA SER A 50 -3.61 13.46 17.44
C SER A 50 -2.71 12.29 17.80
N ASP A 51 -2.82 11.81 19.03
CA ASP A 51 -2.15 10.60 19.52
C ASP A 51 -2.63 9.38 18.72
N LEU A 52 -2.21 9.27 17.47
CA LEU A 52 -2.16 8.03 16.73
C LEU A 52 -0.78 7.45 17.00
N GLY A 53 -0.65 6.93 18.23
CA GLY A 53 0.31 5.88 18.51
C GLY A 53 0.25 4.85 17.38
N GLY A 54 1.43 4.40 16.94
CA GLY A 54 1.55 3.37 15.94
C GLY A 54 0.61 2.21 16.25
N LEU A 55 -0.11 1.76 15.21
CA LEU A 55 -0.86 0.52 14.95
C LEU A 55 -1.42 -0.41 16.07
N ASP A 56 -1.22 -0.17 17.37
CA ASP A 56 -1.41 -1.16 18.45
C ASP A 56 -2.32 -0.71 19.61
N THR A 57 -2.94 0.47 19.59
CA THR A 57 -3.76 0.95 20.74
C THR A 57 -5.27 0.66 20.63
N TYR A 58 -5.68 -0.47 20.03
CA TYR A 58 -7.07 -0.93 20.07
C TYR A 58 -7.29 -2.19 20.91
N SER A 59 -6.52 -2.35 22.00
CA SER A 59 -6.91 -3.20 23.12
C SER A 59 -6.96 -2.37 24.40
N SER A 60 -8.06 -1.66 24.59
CA SER A 60 -8.50 -1.24 25.93
C SER A 60 -10.00 -0.94 25.91
N LYS A 61 -10.73 -1.76 26.66
CA LYS A 61 -12.14 -1.58 27.00
C LYS A 61 -12.32 -0.19 27.63
N GLY A 62 -13.22 0.63 27.09
CA GLY A 62 -13.68 1.82 27.82
C GLY A 62 -14.30 2.91 26.94
N ASN A 63 -15.61 3.10 27.12
CA ASN A 63 -16.42 4.28 26.85
C ASN A 63 -16.60 4.84 25.42
N VAL A 64 -17.89 4.89 25.10
CA VAL A 64 -18.61 5.53 24.00
C VAL A 64 -18.31 7.03 23.92
N GLN A 65 -17.45 7.43 22.97
CA GLN A 65 -17.47 8.65 22.12
C GLN A 65 -16.05 8.99 21.66
N SER A 66 -15.62 8.43 20.54
CA SER A 66 -14.41 8.89 19.86
C SER A 66 -14.55 8.69 18.36
N PHE A 67 -15.54 9.37 17.78
CA PHE A 67 -15.60 9.58 16.35
C PHE A 67 -14.85 10.87 16.03
N PHE A 68 -13.66 10.71 15.44
CA PHE A 68 -12.85 11.71 14.72
C PHE A 68 -12.03 12.68 15.59
N ALA A 69 -10.71 12.48 15.61
CA ALA A 69 -9.76 13.30 16.37
C ALA A 69 -9.14 14.48 15.59
N SER A 70 -9.32 14.64 14.27
CA SER A 70 -8.81 15.82 13.56
C SER A 70 -9.91 16.79 13.10
N LYS A 71 -9.65 18.08 13.36
CA LYS A 71 -10.50 19.25 13.07
C LYS A 71 -10.18 19.89 11.71
N ASP A 72 -9.40 19.22 10.87
CA ASP A 72 -8.75 19.91 9.76
C ASP A 72 -9.21 19.40 8.39
N TYR A 73 -10.14 20.16 7.80
CA TYR A 73 -10.53 19.98 6.42
C TYR A 73 -9.34 20.17 5.46
N ALA A 74 -8.31 20.96 5.83
CA ALA A 74 -7.13 21.16 4.99
C ALA A 74 -6.34 19.87 4.84
N HIS A 75 -6.11 19.13 5.93
CA HIS A 75 -5.52 17.79 5.86
C HIS A 75 -6.38 16.85 5.00
N GLN A 76 -7.70 16.91 5.10
CA GLN A 76 -8.61 16.06 4.33
C GLN A 76 -8.63 16.33 2.82
N ILE A 77 -8.18 17.52 2.39
CA ILE A 77 -7.97 17.81 0.97
C ILE A 77 -6.82 16.97 0.41
N ILE A 78 -5.79 16.68 1.21
CA ILE A 78 -4.61 15.92 0.80
C ILE A 78 -4.78 14.43 1.14
N HIS A 79 -5.32 14.12 2.31
CA HIS A 79 -5.49 12.76 2.83
C HIS A 79 -6.86 12.57 3.47
N GLY A 80 -7.77 11.92 2.75
CA GLY A 80 -9.18 11.78 3.14
C GLY A 80 -9.96 10.69 2.41
N PRO A 81 -11.28 10.58 2.67
CA PRO A 81 -12.19 9.70 1.92
C PRO A 81 -12.26 10.00 0.43
N VAL A 82 -12.18 11.29 0.14
CA VAL A 82 -12.27 11.93 -1.17
C VAL A 82 -11.27 13.08 -1.09
N ASP A 83 -10.06 12.85 -1.57
CA ASP A 83 -8.94 13.79 -1.54
C ASP A 83 -8.41 14.04 -2.96
N ALA A 84 -7.55 15.04 -3.08
CA ALA A 84 -6.94 15.42 -4.35
C ALA A 84 -6.03 14.31 -4.91
N ASP A 85 -5.31 13.60 -4.04
CA ASP A 85 -4.40 12.52 -4.40
C ASP A 85 -5.14 11.36 -5.09
N GLN A 86 -6.21 10.84 -4.46
CA GLN A 86 -7.04 9.78 -5.01
C GLN A 86 -7.68 10.15 -6.33
N MET A 87 -8.21 11.37 -6.46
CA MET A 87 -8.79 11.81 -7.71
C MET A 87 -7.74 11.90 -8.83
N ASP A 88 -6.53 12.38 -8.54
CA ASP A 88 -5.46 12.46 -9.53
C ASP A 88 -4.95 11.08 -9.93
N TYR A 89 -4.47 10.26 -8.99
CA TYR A 89 -3.83 9.00 -9.33
C TYR A 89 -4.82 8.02 -9.97
N LEU A 90 -6.10 7.99 -9.54
CA LEU A 90 -7.08 7.09 -10.16
C LEU A 90 -7.35 7.45 -11.62
N LEU A 91 -7.45 8.74 -11.94
CA LEU A 91 -7.64 9.21 -13.32
C LEU A 91 -6.37 9.03 -14.15
N ARG A 92 -5.21 9.39 -13.58
CA ARG A 92 -3.89 9.29 -14.22
C ARG A 92 -3.57 7.84 -14.55
N ASP A 93 -3.67 6.94 -13.59
CA ASP A 93 -3.31 5.53 -13.78
C ASP A 93 -4.28 4.85 -14.74
N ALA A 94 -5.58 5.15 -14.68
CA ALA A 94 -6.55 4.66 -15.66
C ALA A 94 -6.18 5.12 -17.08
N HIS A 95 -5.79 6.38 -17.25
CA HIS A 95 -5.35 6.93 -18.53
C HIS A 95 -4.08 6.24 -19.06
N TYR A 96 -3.02 6.13 -18.25
CA TYR A 96 -1.73 5.58 -18.68
C TYR A 96 -1.74 4.06 -18.85
N THR A 97 -2.57 3.34 -18.10
CA THR A 97 -2.71 1.88 -18.24
C THR A 97 -3.75 1.47 -19.30
N GLY A 98 -4.61 2.41 -19.72
CA GLY A 98 -5.73 2.14 -20.63
C GLY A 98 -6.89 1.37 -19.99
N VAL A 99 -6.86 1.19 -18.66
CA VAL A 99 -7.90 0.50 -17.91
C VAL A 99 -9.07 1.45 -17.64
N ILE A 100 -10.27 1.07 -18.05
CA ILE A 100 -11.49 1.86 -17.81
C ILE A 100 -12.32 1.13 -16.75
N HIS A 101 -12.22 1.59 -15.52
CA HIS A 101 -12.94 1.03 -14.37
C HIS A 101 -13.71 2.15 -13.67
N GLY A 102 -14.92 2.44 -14.15
CA GLY A 102 -15.73 3.54 -13.63
C GLY A 102 -15.22 4.92 -14.05
N ALA A 103 -16.13 5.91 -14.13
CA ALA A 103 -15.77 7.28 -14.40
C ALA A 103 -15.64 8.04 -13.06
N VAL A 104 -14.46 8.60 -12.78
CA VAL A 104 -14.27 9.53 -11.67
C VAL A 104 -14.62 10.93 -12.17
N ASP A 105 -15.84 11.38 -11.87
CA ASP A 105 -16.29 12.74 -12.17
C ASP A 105 -15.78 13.73 -11.11
N LYS A 106 -14.49 14.09 -11.23
CA LYS A 106 -13.83 15.01 -10.29
C LYS A 106 -14.51 16.37 -10.23
N ASP A 107 -15.02 16.88 -11.35
CA ASP A 107 -15.65 18.20 -11.42
C ASP A 107 -16.96 18.20 -10.63
N ARG A 108 -17.75 17.13 -10.76
CA ARG A 108 -18.96 16.97 -9.95
C ARG A 108 -18.62 16.77 -8.48
N ILE A 109 -17.60 15.98 -8.13
CA ILE A 109 -17.14 15.82 -6.74
C ILE A 109 -16.80 17.18 -6.14
N LEU A 110 -15.93 17.95 -6.80
CA LEU A 110 -15.49 19.27 -6.36
C LEU A 110 -16.67 20.23 -6.21
N SER A 111 -17.62 20.23 -7.15
CA SER A 111 -18.83 21.07 -7.08
C SER A 111 -19.77 20.73 -5.92
N GLN A 112 -19.62 19.55 -5.32
CA GLN A 112 -20.44 19.07 -4.21
C GLN A 112 -19.68 19.03 -2.89
N MET A 113 -18.37 19.31 -2.89
CA MET A 113 -17.56 19.43 -1.68
C MET A 113 -17.91 20.69 -0.90
N ALA A 114 -17.96 20.55 0.42
CA ALA A 114 -18.17 21.65 1.36
C ALA A 114 -17.40 21.39 2.65
N VAL A 115 -17.19 22.45 3.43
CA VAL A 115 -16.67 22.36 4.80
C VAL A 115 -17.83 22.52 5.77
N HIS A 116 -18.03 21.55 6.66
CA HIS A 116 -19.03 21.60 7.70
C HIS A 116 -18.42 21.19 9.04
N ASN A 117 -18.51 22.06 10.06
CA ASN A 117 -17.91 21.85 11.38
C ASN A 117 -16.42 21.45 11.33
N GLY A 118 -15.65 22.13 10.46
CA GLY A 118 -14.21 21.90 10.29
C GLY A 118 -13.85 20.62 9.54
N LYS A 119 -14.78 20.01 8.80
CA LYS A 119 -14.54 18.76 8.05
C LYS A 119 -15.03 18.86 6.62
N MET A 120 -14.33 18.20 5.71
CA MET A 120 -14.77 17.97 4.34
C MET A 120 -15.98 17.03 4.32
N VAL A 121 -17.03 17.48 3.65
CA VAL A 121 -18.27 16.73 3.41
C VAL A 121 -18.69 16.89 1.95
N LEU A 122 -19.51 15.98 1.45
CA LEU A 122 -20.19 16.13 0.16
C LEU A 122 -21.68 16.43 0.39
N HIS A 123 -22.24 17.37 -0.34
CA HIS A 123 -23.69 17.51 -0.43
C HIS A 123 -24.33 16.25 -1.02
N LYS A 124 -25.60 16.00 -0.69
CA LYS A 124 -26.39 14.89 -1.24
C LYS A 124 -26.32 14.76 -2.77
N GLY A 125 -26.21 15.87 -3.50
CA GLY A 125 -26.08 15.84 -4.96
C GLY A 125 -24.78 15.21 -5.48
N GLY A 126 -23.81 14.94 -4.61
CA GLY A 126 -22.53 14.28 -4.91
C GLY A 126 -22.49 12.79 -4.61
N ILE A 127 -23.59 12.19 -4.13
CA ILE A 127 -23.64 10.75 -3.78
C ILE A 127 -23.21 9.88 -4.95
N THR A 128 -23.78 10.08 -6.14
CA THR A 128 -23.48 9.26 -7.33
C THR A 128 -22.02 9.38 -7.78
N SER A 129 -21.43 10.57 -7.69
CA SER A 129 -20.01 10.76 -8.03
C SER A 129 -19.08 10.12 -7.00
N ALA A 130 -19.45 10.15 -5.72
CA ALA A 130 -18.73 9.43 -4.67
C ALA A 130 -18.81 7.91 -4.85
N GLU A 131 -19.98 7.39 -5.26
CA GLU A 131 -20.10 5.97 -5.65
C GLU A 131 -19.19 5.63 -6.83
N GLY A 132 -19.18 6.47 -7.87
CA GLY A 132 -18.29 6.32 -9.03
C GLY A 132 -16.82 6.24 -8.64
N LEU A 133 -16.37 7.14 -7.76
CA LEU A 133 -15.02 7.13 -7.19
C LEU A 133 -14.74 5.82 -6.43
N MET A 134 -15.66 5.37 -5.57
CA MET A 134 -15.48 4.13 -4.82
C MET A 134 -15.41 2.90 -5.72
N VAL A 135 -16.25 2.82 -6.75
CA VAL A 135 -16.21 1.75 -7.76
C VAL A 135 -14.86 1.77 -8.47
N ALA A 136 -14.44 2.93 -8.97
CA ALA A 136 -13.20 3.08 -9.69
C ALA A 136 -12.00 2.66 -8.84
N ARG A 137 -11.92 3.20 -7.61
CA ARG A 137 -10.89 2.82 -6.64
C ARG A 137 -10.86 1.32 -6.42
N THR A 138 -11.99 0.72 -6.07
CA THR A 138 -12.06 -0.72 -5.73
C THR A 138 -11.63 -1.60 -6.90
N LEU A 139 -12.02 -1.26 -8.12
CA LEU A 139 -11.63 -2.02 -9.32
C LEU A 139 -10.16 -1.81 -9.70
N MET A 140 -9.66 -0.56 -9.64
CA MET A 140 -8.25 -0.24 -9.88
C MET A 140 -7.31 -1.00 -8.93
N TYR A 141 -7.69 -1.09 -7.64
CA TYR A 141 -6.94 -1.89 -6.67
C TYR A 141 -6.82 -3.35 -7.09
N SER A 142 -7.92 -4.00 -7.49
CA SER A 142 -7.86 -5.41 -7.90
C SER A 142 -7.18 -5.64 -9.25
N SER A 143 -7.35 -4.73 -10.22
CA SER A 143 -6.93 -4.94 -11.60
C SER A 143 -5.51 -4.49 -11.89
N ILE A 144 -5.02 -3.47 -11.18
CA ILE A 144 -3.71 -2.83 -11.43
C ILE A 144 -2.80 -3.04 -10.23
N TYR A 145 -3.14 -2.47 -9.08
CA TYR A 145 -2.22 -2.41 -7.92
C TYR A 145 -1.94 -3.81 -7.34
N TYR A 146 -2.96 -4.66 -7.26
CA TYR A 146 -2.85 -6.05 -6.84
C TYR A 146 -2.85 -7.02 -8.03
N HIS A 147 -2.47 -6.56 -9.23
CA HIS A 147 -2.27 -7.48 -10.33
C HIS A 147 -1.14 -8.45 -10.01
N LYS A 148 -1.41 -9.75 -10.07
CA LYS A 148 -0.47 -10.83 -9.76
C LYS A 148 0.95 -10.66 -10.35
N THR A 149 1.05 -10.17 -11.59
CA THR A 149 2.36 -9.94 -12.24
C THR A 149 3.10 -8.76 -11.63
N VAL A 150 2.40 -7.69 -11.24
CA VAL A 150 2.98 -6.55 -10.53
C VAL A 150 3.52 -7.02 -9.19
N LYS A 151 2.74 -7.81 -8.46
CA LYS A 151 3.16 -8.38 -7.16
C LYS A 151 4.35 -9.34 -7.29
N ILE A 152 4.45 -10.11 -8.37
CA ILE A 152 5.66 -10.91 -8.63
C ILE A 152 6.87 -10.01 -8.88
N VAL A 153 6.75 -8.96 -9.68
CA VAL A 153 7.85 -8.02 -9.96
C VAL A 153 8.31 -7.34 -8.66
N GLU A 154 7.36 -6.84 -7.87
CA GLU A 154 7.63 -6.24 -6.57
C GLU A 154 8.34 -7.23 -5.64
N ALA A 155 7.88 -8.48 -5.58
CA ALA A 155 8.48 -9.50 -4.73
C ALA A 155 9.89 -9.89 -5.20
N MET A 156 10.14 -9.94 -6.52
CA MET A 156 11.48 -10.15 -7.09
C MET A 156 12.42 -8.97 -6.78
N LEU A 157 11.95 -7.73 -6.91
CA LEU A 157 12.74 -6.54 -6.59
C LEU A 157 13.05 -6.48 -5.09
N ARG A 158 12.05 -6.71 -4.23
CA ARG A 158 12.22 -6.84 -2.77
C ARG A 158 13.26 -7.91 -2.44
N ARG A 159 13.19 -9.08 -3.09
CA ARG A 159 14.19 -10.14 -2.90
C ARG A 159 15.58 -9.67 -3.31
N ALA A 160 15.71 -9.03 -4.47
CA ALA A 160 16.99 -8.53 -4.97
C ALA A 160 17.64 -7.58 -3.97
N ILE A 161 16.84 -6.70 -3.35
CA ILE A 161 17.28 -5.79 -2.28
C ILE A 161 17.65 -6.57 -1.02
N GLU A 162 16.79 -7.50 -0.57
CA GLU A 162 16.98 -8.27 0.67
C GLU A 162 18.24 -9.15 0.68
N ILE A 163 18.67 -9.64 -0.49
CA ILE A 163 19.90 -10.45 -0.65
C ILE A 163 21.11 -9.63 -1.09
N SER A 164 20.94 -8.32 -1.31
CA SER A 164 22.03 -7.42 -1.62
C SER A 164 22.64 -6.84 -0.34
N ASP A 165 23.91 -6.47 -0.39
CA ASP A 165 24.61 -5.74 0.68
C ASP A 165 24.44 -4.22 0.53
N LEU A 166 23.39 -3.76 -0.17
CA LEU A 166 23.17 -2.33 -0.42
C LEU A 166 22.80 -1.59 0.88
N ASP A 167 23.47 -0.47 1.12
CA ASP A 167 23.02 0.52 2.10
C ASP A 167 21.85 1.33 1.54
N LEU A 168 20.69 1.18 2.18
CA LEU A 168 19.45 1.83 1.78
C LEU A 168 19.14 3.08 2.63
N SER A 169 20.07 3.51 3.49
CA SER A 169 19.86 4.67 4.38
C SER A 169 19.47 5.93 3.62
N ASN A 170 20.01 6.09 2.40
CA ASN A 170 19.75 7.23 1.51
C ASN A 170 18.79 6.91 0.36
N LEU A 171 18.00 5.83 0.44
CA LEU A 171 17.09 5.43 -0.64
C LEU A 171 16.08 6.54 -1.00
N TYR A 172 15.70 7.39 -0.03
CA TYR A 172 14.78 8.52 -0.25
C TYR A 172 15.38 9.65 -1.11
N LEU A 173 16.68 9.64 -1.36
CA LEU A 173 17.41 10.55 -2.26
C LEU A 173 17.71 9.91 -3.62
N MET A 174 17.36 8.63 -3.79
CA MET A 174 17.65 7.84 -4.98
C MET A 174 16.45 7.83 -5.91
N THR A 175 16.74 7.70 -7.19
CA THR A 175 15.75 7.40 -8.22
C THR A 175 15.74 5.90 -8.54
N ASP A 176 14.75 5.46 -9.31
CA ASP A 176 14.69 4.09 -9.84
C ASP A 176 15.96 3.71 -10.61
N ALA A 177 16.59 4.67 -11.30
CA ALA A 177 17.83 4.46 -12.04
C ALA A 177 19.02 4.19 -11.12
N ASP A 178 19.11 4.91 -9.99
CA ASP A 178 20.16 4.72 -8.99
C ASP A 178 20.03 3.33 -8.36
N LEU A 179 18.84 2.96 -7.89
CA LEU A 179 18.60 1.63 -7.30
C LEU A 179 18.88 0.51 -8.31
N THR A 180 18.43 0.69 -9.56
CA THR A 180 18.70 -0.26 -10.64
C THR A 180 20.20 -0.43 -10.86
N TYR A 181 20.95 0.67 -10.97
CA TYR A 181 22.39 0.63 -11.16
C TYR A 181 23.09 -0.04 -9.99
N MET A 182 22.76 0.33 -8.75
CA MET A 182 23.35 -0.25 -7.54
C MET A 182 23.13 -1.76 -7.45
N LEU A 183 21.92 -2.24 -7.76
CA LEU A 183 21.63 -3.68 -7.77
C LEU A 183 22.39 -4.42 -8.86
N LEU A 184 22.59 -3.81 -10.03
CA LEU A 184 23.33 -4.42 -11.14
C LEU A 184 24.84 -4.47 -10.86
N GLU A 185 25.39 -3.39 -10.29
CA GLU A 185 26.81 -3.26 -9.97
C GLU A 185 27.22 -4.15 -8.79
N GLY A 186 26.33 -4.32 -7.80
CA GLY A 186 26.56 -5.23 -6.67
C GLY A 186 26.79 -6.69 -7.07
N GLY A 187 26.42 -7.07 -8.30
CA GLY A 187 26.69 -8.40 -8.85
C GLY A 187 25.90 -9.52 -8.15
N GLY A 188 26.34 -10.76 -8.35
CA GLY A 188 25.72 -11.93 -7.75
C GLY A 188 24.22 -12.09 -8.07
N ARG A 189 23.49 -12.67 -7.11
CA ARG A 189 22.09 -13.08 -7.32
C ARG A 189 21.12 -11.89 -7.33
N SER A 190 21.42 -10.82 -6.60
CA SER A 190 20.63 -9.58 -6.61
C SER A 190 20.63 -8.95 -8.01
N ALA A 191 21.81 -8.86 -8.65
CA ALA A 191 21.94 -8.39 -10.02
C ALA A 191 21.18 -9.28 -11.02
N ASP A 192 21.22 -10.61 -10.85
CA ASP A 192 20.50 -11.54 -11.73
C ASP A 192 18.98 -11.42 -11.64
N LEU A 193 18.45 -11.18 -10.43
CA LEU A 193 17.04 -10.87 -10.23
C LEU A 193 16.67 -9.54 -10.89
N MET A 194 17.49 -8.50 -10.73
CA MET A 194 17.26 -7.20 -11.38
C MET A 194 17.28 -7.32 -12.91
N ARG A 195 18.26 -8.04 -13.49
CA ARG A 195 18.31 -8.34 -14.93
C ARG A 195 17.06 -9.10 -15.38
N SER A 196 16.57 -10.02 -14.56
CA SER A 196 15.35 -10.77 -14.85
C SER A 196 14.13 -9.86 -14.91
N VAL A 197 14.00 -8.91 -13.98
CA VAL A 197 12.93 -7.90 -13.99
C VAL A 197 13.02 -7.02 -15.26
N LEU A 198 14.20 -6.46 -15.56
CA LEU A 198 14.42 -5.60 -16.73
C LEU A 198 14.11 -6.30 -18.06
N ASN A 199 14.44 -7.58 -18.16
CA ASN A 199 14.21 -8.39 -19.36
C ASN A 199 12.87 -9.16 -19.33
N ARG A 200 11.98 -8.86 -18.36
CA ARG A 200 10.70 -9.54 -18.17
C ARG A 200 10.78 -11.07 -18.07
N ARG A 201 11.91 -11.61 -17.59
CA ARG A 201 12.10 -13.02 -17.22
C ARG A 201 11.56 -13.27 -15.80
N LEU A 202 10.27 -13.04 -15.63
CA LEU A 202 9.63 -13.03 -14.33
C LEU A 202 9.41 -14.45 -13.79
N TYR A 203 9.49 -14.58 -12.47
CA TYR A 203 9.09 -15.80 -11.77
C TYR A 203 7.61 -16.12 -12.07
N LYS A 204 7.26 -17.40 -11.97
CA LYS A 204 5.90 -17.88 -12.16
C LYS A 204 5.28 -18.21 -10.81
N LYS A 205 3.96 -18.08 -10.73
CA LYS A 205 3.20 -18.53 -9.57
C LYS A 205 3.25 -20.05 -9.50
N ALA A 206 3.93 -20.56 -8.48
CA ALA A 206 3.94 -21.99 -8.16
C ALA A 206 2.64 -22.38 -7.45
N LYS A 207 2.23 -21.59 -6.44
CA LYS A 207 0.99 -21.79 -5.69
C LYS A 207 0.39 -20.44 -5.29
N THR A 208 -0.94 -20.33 -5.35
CA THR A 208 -1.70 -19.22 -4.77
C THR A 208 -2.82 -19.82 -3.95
N ILE A 209 -3.00 -19.34 -2.73
CA ILE A 209 -4.15 -19.68 -1.87
C ILE A 209 -5.01 -18.43 -1.81
N TYR A 210 -6.23 -18.53 -2.35
CA TYR A 210 -7.17 -17.43 -2.30
C TYR A 210 -7.79 -17.31 -0.90
N THR A 211 -8.08 -16.09 -0.47
CA THR A 211 -8.69 -15.80 0.83
C THR A 211 -10.03 -16.54 0.99
N VAL A 212 -10.79 -16.67 -0.11
CA VAL A 212 -12.08 -17.39 -0.14
C VAL A 212 -11.95 -18.90 0.04
N ASP A 213 -10.80 -19.47 -0.32
CA ASP A 213 -10.54 -20.91 -0.23
C ASP A 213 -9.88 -21.29 1.10
N ALA A 214 -9.53 -20.31 1.94
CA ALA A 214 -8.76 -20.48 3.15
C ALA A 214 -9.62 -20.33 4.42
N SER A 215 -9.49 -21.28 5.35
CA SER A 215 -10.12 -21.18 6.67
C SER A 215 -9.56 -20.01 7.48
N GLU A 216 -10.35 -19.49 8.43
CA GLU A 216 -9.91 -18.41 9.31
C GLU A 216 -8.70 -18.81 10.17
N SER A 217 -8.66 -20.06 10.62
CA SER A 217 -7.55 -20.64 11.38
C SER A 217 -6.28 -20.67 10.55
N PHE A 218 -6.37 -21.07 9.27
CA PHE A 218 -5.23 -21.06 8.35
C PHE A 218 -4.72 -19.64 8.12
N ARG A 219 -5.59 -18.66 7.84
CA ARG A 219 -5.21 -17.24 7.67
C ARG A 219 -4.53 -16.68 8.92
N THR A 220 -5.03 -17.01 10.10
CA THR A 220 -4.44 -16.61 11.38
C THR A 220 -3.06 -17.24 11.57
N SER A 221 -2.87 -18.49 11.15
CA SER A 221 -1.57 -19.17 11.20
C SER A 221 -0.51 -18.50 10.30
N LEU A 222 -0.93 -17.85 9.20
CA LEU A 222 -0.03 -17.15 8.28
C LEU A 222 0.53 -15.84 8.84
N VAL A 223 -0.13 -15.23 9.84
CA VAL A 223 0.29 -13.96 10.45
C VAL A 223 1.74 -14.01 10.93
N ARG A 224 2.18 -15.16 11.48
CA ARG A 224 3.56 -15.34 11.94
C ARG A 224 4.60 -15.21 10.82
N TYR A 225 4.22 -15.51 9.57
CA TYR A 225 5.10 -15.44 8.40
C TYR A 225 5.07 -14.08 7.70
N VAL A 226 4.34 -13.09 8.24
CA VAL A 226 4.42 -11.69 7.79
C VAL A 226 5.80 -11.10 8.13
N GLN A 227 6.40 -11.53 9.25
CA GLN A 227 7.74 -11.14 9.66
C GLN A 227 8.80 -11.73 8.73
N LYS A 228 9.82 -10.93 8.38
CA LYS A 228 10.86 -11.29 7.40
C LYS A 228 11.58 -12.59 7.77
N GLU A 229 11.96 -12.74 9.03
CA GLU A 229 12.72 -13.88 9.53
C GLU A 229 11.93 -15.18 9.35
N LYS A 230 10.68 -15.18 9.78
CA LYS A 230 9.77 -16.32 9.64
C LYS A 230 9.42 -16.62 8.18
N ARG A 231 9.22 -15.58 7.37
CA ARG A 231 9.01 -15.75 5.94
C ARG A 231 10.22 -16.43 5.28
N SER A 232 11.43 -16.04 5.65
CA SER A 232 12.67 -16.61 5.12
C SER A 232 12.88 -18.06 5.57
N GLU A 233 12.47 -18.42 6.79
CA GLU A 233 12.44 -19.82 7.25
C GLU A 233 11.51 -20.66 6.35
N LEU A 234 10.29 -20.18 6.09
CA LEU A 234 9.33 -20.86 5.22
C LEU A 234 9.84 -21.04 3.79
N GLU A 235 10.45 -20.00 3.22
CA GLU A 235 11.05 -20.05 1.88
C GLU A 235 12.18 -21.09 1.81
N SER A 236 13.02 -21.16 2.84
CA SER A 236 14.11 -22.13 2.93
C SER A 236 13.60 -23.56 3.06
N GLU A 237 12.53 -23.78 3.82
CA GLU A 237 11.88 -25.09 3.97
C GLU A 237 11.27 -25.57 2.64
N ILE A 238 10.54 -24.69 1.94
CA ILE A 238 9.98 -24.98 0.62
C ILE A 238 11.10 -25.28 -0.39
N ALA A 239 12.17 -24.48 -0.41
CA ALA A 239 13.31 -24.67 -1.30
C ALA A 239 14.05 -25.99 -1.02
N HIS A 240 14.23 -26.36 0.25
CA HIS A 240 14.81 -27.63 0.65
C HIS A 240 14.03 -28.82 0.08
N HIS A 241 12.70 -28.79 0.20
CA HIS A 241 11.83 -29.84 -0.35
C HIS A 241 11.80 -29.83 -1.89
N ALA A 242 11.89 -28.66 -2.52
CA ALA A 242 11.94 -28.52 -3.97
C ALA A 242 13.34 -28.79 -4.58
N ARG A 243 14.38 -28.92 -3.75
CA ARG A 243 15.80 -29.09 -4.14
C ARG A 243 16.33 -27.97 -5.04
N ILE A 244 15.98 -26.74 -4.68
CA ILE A 244 16.47 -25.52 -5.34
C ILE A 244 17.09 -24.57 -4.32
N ASP A 245 17.71 -23.51 -4.81
CA ASP A 245 18.29 -22.46 -3.96
C ASP A 245 17.15 -21.70 -3.23
N PRO A 246 17.23 -21.47 -1.90
CA PRO A 246 16.27 -20.65 -1.15
C PRO A 246 16.02 -19.25 -1.74
N ALA A 247 17.02 -18.64 -2.38
CA ALA A 247 16.87 -17.34 -3.05
C ALA A 247 15.92 -17.39 -4.27
N GLU A 248 15.57 -18.59 -4.74
CA GLU A 248 14.67 -18.83 -5.87
C GLU A 248 13.22 -19.00 -5.46
N VAL A 249 12.93 -19.13 -4.16
CA VAL A 249 11.56 -19.17 -3.64
C VAL A 249 11.22 -17.83 -3.03
N ILE A 250 10.14 -17.22 -3.51
CA ILE A 250 9.63 -15.97 -2.95
C ILE A 250 8.20 -16.20 -2.48
N VAL A 251 8.01 -16.01 -1.18
CA VAL A 251 6.71 -16.05 -0.53
C VAL A 251 6.19 -14.62 -0.37
N ASP A 252 4.97 -14.39 -0.88
CA ASP A 252 4.22 -13.17 -0.71
C ASP A 252 3.01 -13.45 0.18
N ILE A 253 2.98 -12.78 1.33
CA ILE A 253 1.91 -12.86 2.32
C ILE A 253 1.43 -11.43 2.58
N PRO A 254 0.13 -11.14 2.44
CA PRO A 254 -0.43 -9.84 2.76
C PRO A 254 -0.17 -9.42 4.21
N SER A 255 -0.35 -8.13 4.50
CA SER A 255 -0.23 -7.62 5.86
C SER A 255 -1.18 -8.33 6.84
N GLU A 256 -0.84 -8.33 8.13
CA GLU A 256 -1.69 -8.92 9.18
C GLU A 256 -3.13 -8.39 9.12
N SER A 257 -3.27 -7.08 8.91
CA SER A 257 -4.58 -6.45 8.83
C SER A 257 -5.38 -6.97 7.63
N SER A 258 -4.74 -7.26 6.49
CA SER A 258 -5.39 -7.89 5.33
C SER A 258 -5.79 -9.33 5.62
N LEU A 259 -4.90 -10.12 6.24
CA LEU A 259 -5.16 -11.54 6.53
C LEU A 259 -6.33 -11.75 7.49
N LEU A 260 -6.41 -10.91 8.52
CA LEU A 260 -7.46 -10.96 9.54
C LEU A 260 -8.74 -10.23 9.11
N SER A 261 -8.87 -9.86 7.83
CA SER A 261 -10.00 -9.09 7.29
C SER A 261 -10.28 -7.81 8.09
N LYS A 262 -9.24 -7.24 8.71
CA LYS A 262 -9.26 -5.95 9.41
C LYS A 262 -9.04 -4.80 8.41
N VAL A 263 -8.48 -5.07 7.23
CA VAL A 263 -8.40 -4.12 6.10
C VAL A 263 -9.77 -4.01 5.46
N ARG A 264 -10.51 -3.00 5.91
CA ARG A 264 -11.63 -2.47 5.15
C ARG A 264 -11.05 -1.47 4.18
N VAL A 265 -11.09 -1.75 2.88
CA VAL A 265 -10.70 -0.78 1.85
C VAL A 265 -11.40 0.54 2.13
N GLY A 266 -10.63 1.60 2.38
CA GLY A 266 -11.18 2.94 2.62
C GLY A 266 -11.95 3.05 3.93
N LYS A 267 -11.28 2.88 5.08
CA LYS A 267 -11.77 3.30 6.41
C LYS A 267 -11.91 4.83 6.56
N THR A 268 -12.26 5.50 5.48
CA THR A 268 -12.68 6.87 5.39
C THR A 268 -14.01 6.81 4.63
N ASP A 269 -15.05 6.54 5.39
CA ASP A 269 -16.41 6.57 4.90
C ASP A 269 -16.75 8.00 4.48
N VAL A 270 -17.29 8.17 3.27
CA VAL A 270 -17.55 9.49 2.70
C VAL A 270 -18.68 10.15 3.49
N SER A 271 -18.41 11.35 4.02
CA SER A 271 -19.36 12.10 4.82
C SER A 271 -20.29 12.90 3.91
N ILE A 272 -21.59 12.61 3.99
CA ILE A 272 -22.65 13.27 3.22
C ILE A 272 -23.42 14.26 4.10
N LEU A 273 -23.51 15.51 3.67
CA LEU A 273 -24.31 16.55 4.29
C LEU A 273 -25.75 16.52 3.78
N ASP A 274 -26.68 16.29 4.71
CA ASP A 274 -28.11 16.19 4.50
C ASP A 274 -28.85 17.18 5.41
N GLY A 275 -29.13 18.37 4.87
CA GLY A 275 -29.51 19.52 5.70
C GLY A 275 -28.35 19.86 6.65
N ASP A 276 -28.64 19.89 7.94
CA ASP A 276 -27.61 20.12 8.99
C ASP A 276 -27.00 18.83 9.55
N LYS A 277 -27.37 17.66 9.00
CA LYS A 277 -26.92 16.36 9.51
C LYS A 277 -25.88 15.76 8.57
N VAL A 278 -24.72 15.41 9.13
CA VAL A 278 -23.71 14.61 8.43
C VAL A 278 -24.00 13.14 8.64
N ARG A 279 -24.04 12.36 7.56
CA ARG A 279 -24.22 10.90 7.58
C ARG A 279 -23.25 10.22 6.63
N SER A 280 -22.97 8.95 6.94
CA SER A 280 -22.24 8.03 6.07
C SER A 280 -22.86 7.87 4.67
N LEU A 281 -22.04 7.81 3.62
CA LEU A 281 -22.45 7.42 2.27
C LEU A 281 -23.11 6.03 2.24
N THR A 282 -22.65 5.07 3.05
CA THR A 282 -23.24 3.72 3.11
C THR A 282 -24.68 3.69 3.58
N ARG A 283 -25.15 4.76 4.22
CA ARG A 283 -26.56 4.91 4.60
C ARG A 283 -27.45 5.22 3.40
N TYR A 284 -26.88 5.82 2.35
CA TYR A 284 -27.59 6.19 1.14
C TYR A 284 -27.32 5.24 -0.03
N SER A 285 -26.19 4.51 0.01
CA SER A 285 -25.75 3.65 -1.08
C SER A 285 -25.48 2.21 -0.62
N SER A 286 -26.29 1.28 -1.12
CA SER A 286 -26.05 -0.16 -0.96
C SER A 286 -24.80 -0.62 -1.70
N VAL A 287 -24.47 0.02 -2.82
CA VAL A 287 -23.26 -0.25 -3.61
C VAL A 287 -22.02 0.12 -2.80
N ALA A 288 -21.98 1.33 -2.22
CA ALA A 288 -20.87 1.76 -1.36
C ALA A 288 -20.69 0.81 -0.17
N LYS A 289 -21.79 0.37 0.44
CA LYS A 289 -21.76 -0.61 1.54
C LYS A 289 -21.15 -1.95 1.12
N ALA A 290 -21.52 -2.47 -0.06
CA ALA A 290 -20.98 -3.71 -0.58
C ALA A 290 -19.49 -3.59 -0.96
N LEU A 291 -19.07 -2.45 -1.53
CA LEU A 291 -17.68 -2.20 -1.89
C LEU A 291 -16.75 -2.13 -0.66
N GLN A 292 -17.22 -1.56 0.46
CA GLN A 292 -16.44 -1.51 1.71
C GLN A 292 -16.17 -2.88 2.33
N SER A 293 -17.01 -3.87 2.05
CA SER A 293 -16.82 -5.26 2.52
C SER A 293 -15.90 -6.10 1.64
N ARG A 294 -15.48 -5.58 0.48
CA ARG A 294 -14.61 -6.31 -0.44
C ARG A 294 -13.14 -6.13 -0.04
N ASP A 295 -12.46 -7.25 0.18
CA ASP A 295 -11.01 -7.25 0.36
C ASP A 295 -10.31 -6.86 -0.97
N PRO A 296 -9.28 -6.01 -0.94
CA PRO A 296 -8.61 -5.56 -2.15
C PRO A 296 -7.64 -6.62 -2.69
N ILE A 297 -7.16 -7.50 -1.81
CA ILE A 297 -6.27 -8.62 -2.12
C ILE A 297 -7.09 -9.90 -2.00
N ASP A 298 -7.11 -10.69 -3.07
CA ASP A 298 -7.89 -11.93 -3.15
C ASP A 298 -7.12 -13.17 -2.69
N TRP A 299 -5.81 -13.08 -2.44
CA TRP A 299 -4.98 -14.17 -1.88
C TRP A 299 -4.51 -13.91 -0.45
N CYS A 300 -4.33 -14.98 0.31
CA CYS A 300 -3.67 -14.96 1.63
C CYS A 300 -2.21 -15.46 1.56
N LEU A 301 -1.85 -16.19 0.49
CA LEU A 301 -0.49 -16.65 0.23
C LEU A 301 -0.25 -16.77 -1.28
N MET A 302 0.88 -16.27 -1.75
CA MET A 302 1.38 -16.53 -3.10
C MET A 302 2.85 -16.97 -3.03
N VAL A 303 3.16 -18.13 -3.59
CA VAL A 303 4.53 -18.64 -3.73
C VAL A 303 4.94 -18.56 -5.20
N SER A 304 6.08 -17.93 -5.46
CA SER A 304 6.62 -17.73 -6.80
C SER A 304 8.05 -18.24 -6.91
N ALA A 305 8.41 -18.76 -8.09
CA ALA A 305 9.70 -19.37 -8.38
C ALA A 305 10.05 -19.29 -9.88
N PRO A 306 11.30 -19.53 -10.28
CA PRO A 306 11.67 -19.69 -11.69
C PRO A 306 10.79 -20.72 -12.40
N GLU A 307 10.60 -20.52 -13.71
CA GLU A 307 9.70 -21.36 -14.51
C GLU A 307 10.09 -22.84 -14.49
N TYR A 308 11.39 -23.18 -14.52
CA TYR A 308 11.86 -24.57 -14.47
C TYR A 308 11.57 -25.27 -13.13
N ALA A 309 11.41 -24.53 -12.03
CA ALA A 309 11.21 -25.07 -10.69
C ALA A 309 9.75 -24.99 -10.21
N LYS A 310 8.86 -24.40 -11.02
CA LYS A 310 7.47 -24.09 -10.64
C LYS A 310 6.73 -25.30 -10.07
N ASP A 311 6.80 -26.45 -10.73
CA ASP A 311 6.05 -27.64 -10.32
C ASP A 311 6.64 -28.30 -9.06
N ALA A 312 7.96 -28.30 -8.93
CA ALA A 312 8.65 -28.78 -7.73
C ALA A 312 8.31 -27.90 -6.51
N VAL A 313 8.33 -26.58 -6.66
CA VAL A 313 7.97 -25.62 -5.61
C VAL A 313 6.49 -25.73 -5.23
N LYS A 314 5.61 -25.97 -6.19
CA LYS A 314 4.18 -26.20 -5.91
C LYS A 314 4.00 -27.43 -5.01
N ALA A 315 4.60 -28.56 -5.37
CA ALA A 315 4.51 -29.79 -4.58
C ALA A 315 5.15 -29.64 -3.19
N ALA A 316 6.28 -28.94 -3.11
CA ALA A 316 6.94 -28.64 -1.84
C ALA A 316 6.07 -27.76 -0.93
N THR A 317 5.43 -26.72 -1.49
CA THR A 317 4.52 -25.83 -0.76
C THR A 317 3.35 -26.61 -0.17
N GLU A 318 2.75 -27.53 -0.94
CA GLU A 318 1.64 -28.38 -0.49
C GLU A 318 2.04 -29.33 0.64
N LYS A 319 3.29 -29.80 0.63
CA LYS A 319 3.84 -30.64 1.68
C LYS A 319 4.16 -29.86 2.96
N VAL A 320 4.79 -28.69 2.84
CA VAL A 320 5.25 -27.87 3.98
C VAL A 320 4.07 -27.26 4.74
N LEU A 321 3.11 -26.72 4.02
CA LEU A 321 1.98 -26.04 4.65
C LEU A 321 0.88 -26.99 5.11
N ALA A 322 1.12 -28.31 5.05
CA ALA A 322 0.23 -29.40 5.48
C ALA A 322 -1.23 -28.96 5.43
N PHE A 323 -1.75 -28.84 4.21
CA PHE A 323 -3.17 -28.51 4.05
C PHE A 323 -3.97 -29.59 4.78
N ASP A 324 -4.54 -29.24 5.93
CA ASP A 324 -5.59 -30.02 6.55
C ASP A 324 -6.76 -30.05 5.57
N ASP A 325 -6.75 -31.05 4.69
CA ASP A 325 -7.81 -31.38 3.72
C ASP A 325 -9.08 -31.90 4.43
N THR A 326 -9.21 -31.65 5.74
CA THR A 326 -10.31 -32.11 6.59
C THR A 326 -11.54 -31.21 6.59
N ASP A 327 -11.48 -30.00 6.00
CA ASP A 327 -12.62 -29.07 5.95
C ASP A 327 -13.25 -28.92 4.56
N ARG A 328 -12.94 -29.83 3.62
CA ARG A 328 -13.76 -30.03 2.40
C ARG A 328 -14.78 -31.14 2.65
N SER A 329 -15.82 -30.81 3.41
CA SER A 329 -17.06 -31.61 3.52
C SER A 329 -18.29 -30.76 3.27
#